data_AF-A0A117NRT4-F1
#
_entry.id   AF-A0A117NRT4-F1
#
_cell.length_a   1.000
_cell.length_b   1.000
_cell.length_c   1.000
_cell.angle_alpha   90.00
_cell.angle_beta   90.00
_cell.angle_gamma   90.00
#
_symmetry.space_group_name_H-M   'P 1'
#
loop_
_entity.id
_entity.type
_entity.pdbx_description
1 polymer ?
#
loop_
_entity_poly.entity_id
_entity_poly.type
_entity_poly.pdbx_seq_one_letter_code
_entity_poly.pdbx_strand_id
1 'polypeptide(L)'
;MLSAYGGRDEGLFVGAAAESQSFAQMLNVTESQFAYDALVTATACDSSQNTLACLRNLDVSALQEKNVNRPNPGAQGKPLYLYGPTIDEDLVPDYTYRLFHEDKFIKVPVIFGDDTNEGTKFVTKSVSSVDEADTFIKNQFPAITQAHLARINSIYLTPNQTQEFPGAGSYWRPASTAYGEIRYICPGIDLSSIYAAAGVPSWNYHYAVQDPDDERSGLGTPHTIEANAIWGPANTGHEVPASYYTTNAGIMPLMQGYWSSFITSLDPNTKRLPSSPKWETWGQGGNGYQRIFIRTDETRMETVPQGQRNRCKYLTSIGLDLKQ
;
A
#
# COMPACT_ATOMS: atom_id res chain seq x y z
N MET A 1 -6.54 -4.71 10.77
CA MET A 1 -6.85 -5.66 11.86
C MET A 1 -7.74 -6.83 11.42
N LEU A 2 -7.89 -7.13 10.13
CA LEU A 2 -8.67 -8.30 9.67
C LEU A 2 -8.07 -9.64 10.13
N SER A 3 -6.77 -9.66 10.43
CA SER A 3 -6.03 -10.83 10.93
C SER A 3 -5.67 -10.72 12.43
N ALA A 4 -6.28 -9.78 13.16
CA ALA A 4 -6.01 -9.60 14.58
C ALA A 4 -6.26 -10.89 15.38
N TYR A 5 -5.35 -11.23 16.29
CA TYR A 5 -5.41 -12.47 17.10
C TYR A 5 -5.59 -13.75 16.24
N GLY A 6 -5.03 -13.76 15.03
CA GLY A 6 -5.15 -14.88 14.09
C GLY A 6 -6.52 -14.94 13.39
N GLY A 7 -7.19 -13.79 13.25
CA GLY A 7 -8.48 -13.68 12.57
C GLY A 7 -9.68 -13.99 13.47
N ARG A 8 -9.53 -13.88 14.80
CA ARG A 8 -10.65 -14.03 15.73
C ARG A 8 -11.66 -12.91 15.52
N ASP A 9 -12.88 -13.27 15.13
CA ASP A 9 -13.97 -12.30 14.99
C ASP A 9 -14.61 -12.00 16.36
N GLU A 10 -14.47 -10.77 16.81
CA GLU A 10 -15.07 -10.25 18.05
C GLU A 10 -16.32 -9.40 17.80
N GLY A 11 -16.83 -9.36 16.56
CA GLY A 11 -18.01 -8.59 16.18
C GLY A 11 -17.80 -7.07 16.19
N LEU A 12 -16.55 -6.61 16.05
CA LEU A 12 -16.19 -5.19 16.10
C LEU A 12 -16.52 -4.42 14.81
N PHE A 13 -16.64 -5.13 13.69
CA PHE A 13 -17.00 -4.58 12.39
C PHE A 13 -17.68 -5.65 11.53
N VAL A 14 -18.45 -5.21 10.54
CA VAL A 14 -19.25 -6.10 9.67
C VAL A 14 -18.81 -6.04 8.20
N GLY A 15 -17.81 -5.22 7.89
CA GLY A 15 -17.21 -5.07 6.57
C GLY A 15 -15.93 -4.25 6.66
N ALA A 16 -15.08 -4.33 5.66
CA ALA A 16 -13.85 -3.55 5.59
C ALA A 16 -13.62 -2.98 4.19
N ALA A 17 -13.13 -1.75 4.12
CA ALA A 17 -12.63 -1.16 2.89
C ALA A 17 -11.17 -0.74 3.12
N ALA A 18 -10.26 -1.28 2.33
CA ALA A 18 -8.84 -0.96 2.38
C ALA A 18 -8.47 -0.18 1.12
N GLU A 19 -8.34 1.13 1.30
CA GLU A 19 -7.84 2.11 0.32
C GLU A 19 -6.30 2.05 0.33
N SER A 20 -5.71 1.54 -0.74
CA SER A 20 -4.26 1.33 -0.88
C SER A 20 -3.64 0.56 0.30
N GLN A 21 -4.08 -0.69 0.51
CA GLN A 21 -3.50 -1.56 1.54
C GLN A 21 -1.98 -1.61 1.44
N SER A 22 -1.31 -1.65 2.59
CA SER A 22 0.14 -1.42 2.65
C SER A 22 0.86 -2.56 3.36
N PHE A 23 1.67 -3.34 2.64
CA PHE A 23 2.44 -4.49 3.15
C PHE A 23 3.94 -4.20 3.26
N ALA A 24 4.42 -3.90 4.46
CA ALA A 24 5.78 -3.44 4.72
C ALA A 24 6.57 -4.61 5.28
N GLN A 25 7.88 -4.46 5.38
CA GLN A 25 8.63 -5.25 6.33
C GLN A 25 7.99 -5.11 7.72
N MET A 26 7.67 -6.24 8.32
CA MET A 26 7.28 -6.39 9.71
C MET A 26 8.46 -6.99 10.48
N LEU A 27 8.77 -6.41 11.62
CA LEU A 27 9.79 -6.91 12.53
C LEU A 27 9.10 -7.55 13.74
N ASN A 28 9.75 -8.52 14.37
CA ASN A 28 9.34 -8.97 15.71
C ASN A 28 9.99 -8.10 16.79
N VAL A 29 9.59 -8.29 18.06
CA VAL A 29 10.09 -7.51 19.20
C VAL A 29 11.63 -7.51 19.28
N THR A 30 12.27 -8.66 19.07
CA THR A 30 13.73 -8.79 19.13
C THR A 30 14.40 -8.03 17.98
N GLU A 31 13.85 -8.14 16.77
CA GLU A 31 14.40 -7.46 15.60
C GLU A 31 14.19 -5.95 15.65
N SER A 32 13.14 -5.46 16.32
CA SER A 32 12.88 -4.03 16.54
C SER A 32 13.79 -3.40 17.60
N GLN A 33 14.55 -4.20 18.37
CA GLN A 33 15.38 -3.73 19.48
C GLN A 33 16.39 -2.65 19.07
N PHE A 34 16.95 -2.73 17.85
CA PHE A 34 17.92 -1.74 17.37
C PHE A 34 17.35 -0.31 17.34
N ALA A 35 16.07 -0.16 17.01
CA ALA A 35 15.42 1.14 16.94
C ALA A 35 15.20 1.71 18.35
N TYR A 36 14.81 0.86 19.30
CA TYR A 36 14.70 1.22 20.71
C TYR A 36 16.05 1.67 21.28
N ASP A 37 17.10 0.86 21.11
CA ASP A 37 18.44 1.18 21.61
C ASP A 37 18.97 2.49 21.02
N ALA A 38 18.76 2.68 19.71
CA ALA A 38 19.18 3.89 19.02
C ALA A 38 18.45 5.15 19.52
N LEU A 39 17.17 5.03 19.89
CA LEU A 39 16.41 6.11 20.52
C LEU A 39 16.93 6.39 21.93
N VAL A 40 17.09 5.35 22.76
CA VAL A 40 17.62 5.44 24.14
C VAL A 40 18.99 6.12 24.17
N THR A 41 19.92 5.73 23.30
CA THR A 41 21.23 6.39 23.20
C THR A 41 21.09 7.85 22.76
N ALA A 42 20.26 8.14 21.75
CA ALA A 42 20.15 9.49 21.22
C ALA A 42 19.47 10.49 22.17
N THR A 43 18.68 9.98 23.13
CA THR A 43 18.07 10.78 24.19
C THR A 43 18.87 10.76 25.50
N ALA A 44 20.08 10.20 25.50
CA ALA A 44 20.94 10.04 26.68
C ALA A 44 20.28 9.26 27.84
N CYS A 45 19.34 8.36 27.52
CA CYS A 45 18.67 7.50 28.49
C CYS A 45 19.41 6.17 28.72
N ASP A 46 20.49 5.91 28.00
CA ASP A 46 21.29 4.69 28.04
C ASP A 46 22.03 4.47 29.36
N SER A 47 22.27 5.54 30.12
CA SER A 47 22.83 5.46 31.48
C SER A 47 21.79 5.14 32.57
N SER A 48 20.50 5.16 32.25
CA SER A 48 19.43 4.85 33.20
C SER A 48 19.28 3.34 33.40
N GLN A 49 19.16 2.89 34.66
CA GLN A 49 18.78 1.50 34.95
C GLN A 49 17.41 1.13 34.38
N ASN A 50 16.51 2.11 34.23
CA ASN A 50 15.22 1.95 33.60
C ASN A 50 15.12 2.92 32.41
N THR A 51 15.59 2.46 31.27
CA THR A 51 15.68 3.25 30.03
C THR A 51 14.28 3.72 29.57
N LEU A 52 13.25 2.90 29.73
CA LEU A 52 11.87 3.25 29.37
C LEU A 52 11.27 4.33 30.28
N ALA A 53 11.51 4.25 31.59
CA ALA A 53 11.09 5.31 32.51
C ALA A 53 11.79 6.64 32.22
N CYS A 54 13.07 6.60 31.83
CA CYS A 54 13.78 7.78 31.39
C CYS A 54 13.11 8.40 30.14
N LEU A 55 12.83 7.60 29.11
CA LEU A 55 12.16 8.07 27.89
C LEU A 55 10.78 8.71 28.18
N ARG A 56 10.00 8.12 29.10
CA ARG A 56 8.68 8.64 29.51
C ARG A 56 8.74 9.98 30.24
N ASN A 57 9.88 10.32 30.84
CA ASN A 57 10.08 11.57 31.56
C ASN A 57 10.64 12.69 30.69
N LEU A 58 10.94 12.43 29.41
CA LEU A 58 11.41 13.45 28.49
C LEU A 58 10.27 14.39 28.08
N ASP A 59 10.64 15.65 27.84
CA ASP A 59 9.76 16.57 27.12
C ASP A 59 9.48 16.04 25.70
N VAL A 60 8.24 16.18 25.25
CA VAL A 60 7.82 15.71 23.91
C VAL A 60 8.66 16.31 22.78
N SER A 61 9.11 17.57 22.93
CA SER A 61 9.98 18.23 21.96
C SER A 61 11.37 17.58 21.90
N ALA A 62 11.95 17.24 23.06
CA ALA A 62 13.23 16.57 23.16
C ALA A 62 13.16 15.14 22.59
N LEU A 63 12.07 14.41 22.86
CA LEU A 63 11.85 13.09 22.28
C LEU A 63 11.71 13.17 20.76
N GLN A 64 10.88 14.11 20.26
CA GLN A 64 10.60 14.22 18.83
C GLN A 64 11.83 14.65 18.01
N GLU A 65 12.73 15.47 18.58
CA GLU A 65 13.99 15.82 17.93
C GLU A 65 14.86 14.58 17.62
N LYS A 66 14.77 13.54 18.46
CA LYS A 66 15.55 12.29 18.32
C LYS A 66 14.76 11.17 17.64
N ASN A 67 13.45 11.36 17.45
CA ASN A 67 12.54 10.44 16.80
C ASN A 67 12.65 10.51 15.26
N VAL A 68 13.79 10.06 14.74
CA VAL A 68 14.12 10.11 13.30
C VAL A 68 14.35 8.72 12.73
N ASN A 69 14.07 8.53 11.43
CA ASN A 69 14.37 7.27 10.75
C ASN A 69 15.87 6.96 10.75
N ARG A 70 16.20 5.68 10.90
CA ARG A 70 17.56 5.12 10.91
C ARG A 70 17.59 3.89 10.02
N PRO A 71 18.74 3.55 9.41
CA PRO A 71 18.86 2.34 8.62
C PRO A 71 18.50 1.10 9.45
N ASN A 72 17.66 0.24 8.88
CA ASN A 72 17.45 -1.10 9.42
C ASN A 72 18.78 -1.89 9.37
N PRO A 73 19.01 -2.87 10.26
CA PRO A 73 20.14 -3.78 10.13
C PRO A 73 20.20 -4.43 8.74
N GLY A 74 21.34 -4.30 8.06
CA GLY A 74 21.55 -4.80 6.69
C GLY A 74 21.12 -3.86 5.56
N ALA A 75 20.52 -2.70 5.87
CA ALA A 75 20.24 -1.64 4.90
C ALA A 75 21.39 -0.62 4.81
N GLN A 76 21.53 0.03 3.65
CA GLN A 76 22.54 1.08 3.43
C GLN A 76 22.02 2.48 3.78
N GLY A 77 20.70 2.67 3.73
CA GLY A 77 20.01 3.92 3.99
C GLY A 77 18.76 3.73 4.83
N LYS A 78 18.08 4.84 5.10
CA LYS A 78 16.89 4.88 5.97
C LYS A 78 15.68 4.29 5.23
N PRO A 79 14.81 3.54 5.93
CA PRO A 79 13.49 3.23 5.40
C PRO A 79 12.65 4.52 5.34
N LEU A 80 11.58 4.49 4.55
CA LEU A 80 10.55 5.54 4.53
C LEU A 80 9.83 5.60 5.87
N TYR A 81 9.63 4.46 6.53
CA TYR A 81 8.99 4.34 7.82
C TYR A 81 9.80 3.38 8.71
N LEU A 82 10.35 3.90 9.81
CA LEU A 82 11.12 3.09 10.76
C LEU A 82 10.21 2.33 11.74
N TYR A 83 9.24 3.04 12.31
CA TYR A 83 8.29 2.47 13.27
C TYR A 83 7.02 2.01 12.56
N GLY A 84 6.61 0.78 12.83
CA GLY A 84 5.41 0.18 12.23
C GLY A 84 4.89 -0.99 13.08
N PRO A 85 3.86 -1.69 12.59
CA PRO A 85 3.35 -2.89 13.24
C PRO A 85 4.49 -3.88 13.51
N THR A 86 4.56 -4.35 14.76
CA THR A 86 5.55 -5.34 15.21
C THR A 86 4.82 -6.65 15.45
N ILE A 87 5.41 -7.77 15.06
CA ILE A 87 4.91 -9.09 15.42
C ILE A 87 5.09 -9.24 16.93
N ASP A 88 3.98 -9.14 17.65
CA ASP A 88 3.92 -9.13 19.11
C ASP A 88 3.43 -10.46 19.70
N GLU A 89 3.14 -11.43 18.82
CA GLU A 89 2.62 -12.76 19.18
C GLU A 89 1.24 -12.74 19.86
N ASP A 90 0.52 -11.60 19.80
CA ASP A 90 -0.81 -11.41 20.36
C ASP A 90 -1.76 -10.75 19.33
N LEU A 91 -1.82 -9.41 19.30
CA LEU A 91 -2.66 -8.68 18.35
C LEU A 91 -2.20 -8.94 16.90
N VAL A 92 -0.89 -8.98 16.69
CA VAL A 92 -0.22 -9.26 15.41
C VAL A 92 0.63 -10.52 15.60
N PRO A 93 0.01 -11.72 15.46
CA PRO A 93 0.69 -12.95 15.83
C PRO A 93 1.71 -13.45 14.80
N ASP A 94 1.63 -12.99 13.54
CA ASP A 94 2.54 -13.38 12.47
C ASP A 94 2.51 -12.36 11.32
N TYR A 95 3.31 -12.60 10.28
CA TYR A 95 3.31 -11.88 9.01
C TYR A 95 1.93 -11.84 8.36
N THR A 96 1.60 -10.70 7.73
CA THR A 96 0.27 -10.48 7.18
C THR A 96 -0.01 -11.48 6.06
N TYR A 97 0.92 -11.70 5.12
CA TYR A 97 0.73 -12.71 4.08
C TYR A 97 0.49 -14.10 4.65
N ARG A 98 1.25 -14.51 5.68
CA ARG A 98 1.08 -15.84 6.28
C ARG A 98 -0.30 -16.01 6.87
N LEU A 99 -0.77 -15.04 7.66
CA LEU A 99 -2.09 -15.10 8.30
C LEU A 99 -3.20 -15.24 7.25
N PHE A 100 -3.16 -14.47 6.17
CA PHE A 100 -4.18 -14.56 5.13
C PHE A 100 -4.12 -15.89 4.35
N HIS A 101 -2.93 -16.37 3.98
CA HIS A 101 -2.78 -17.65 3.29
C HIS A 101 -3.11 -18.88 4.15
N GLU A 102 -3.03 -18.77 5.48
CA GLU A 102 -3.43 -19.82 6.43
C GLU A 102 -4.92 -19.72 6.84
N ASP A 103 -5.72 -18.91 6.14
CA ASP A 103 -7.13 -18.66 6.43
C ASP A 103 -7.40 -18.03 7.82
N LYS A 104 -6.38 -17.38 8.41
CA LYS A 104 -6.42 -16.69 9.71
C LYS A 104 -6.79 -15.21 9.60
N PHE A 105 -8.00 -14.96 9.09
CA PHE A 105 -8.57 -13.63 8.96
C PHE A 105 -10.09 -13.66 9.14
N ILE A 106 -10.68 -12.51 9.48
CA ILE A 106 -12.13 -12.33 9.68
C ILE A 106 -12.85 -12.31 8.32
N LYS A 107 -13.91 -13.12 8.19
CA LYS A 107 -14.64 -13.32 6.92
C LYS A 107 -15.85 -12.38 6.80
N VAL A 108 -15.57 -11.11 6.51
CA VAL A 108 -16.58 -10.07 6.23
C VAL A 108 -16.49 -9.56 4.79
N PRO A 109 -17.54 -8.97 4.20
CA PRO A 109 -17.46 -8.31 2.90
C PRO A 109 -16.33 -7.27 2.85
N VAL A 110 -15.58 -7.24 1.75
CA VAL A 110 -14.41 -6.36 1.61
C VAL A 110 -14.35 -5.57 0.31
N ILE A 111 -13.83 -4.36 0.40
CA ILE A 111 -13.28 -3.60 -0.72
C ILE A 111 -11.76 -3.53 -0.56
N PHE A 112 -11.02 -3.86 -1.62
CA PHE A 112 -9.61 -3.54 -1.79
C PHE A 112 -9.44 -2.66 -3.01
N GLY A 113 -8.40 -1.85 -3.07
CA GLY A 113 -8.06 -1.20 -4.32
C GLY A 113 -6.87 -0.28 -4.19
N ASP A 114 -6.41 0.13 -5.36
CA ASP A 114 -5.14 0.79 -5.52
C ASP A 114 -5.19 1.81 -6.65
N ASP A 115 -4.33 2.81 -6.53
CA ASP A 115 -4.04 3.75 -7.59
C ASP A 115 -3.16 3.13 -8.68
N THR A 116 -3.23 3.70 -9.89
CA THR A 116 -2.37 3.26 -11.01
C THR A 116 -0.89 3.36 -10.65
N ASN A 117 -0.50 4.36 -9.85
CA ASN A 117 0.90 4.74 -9.61
C ASN A 117 1.24 4.90 -8.14
N GLU A 118 0.87 3.90 -7.34
CA GLU A 118 1.14 3.81 -5.90
C GLU A 118 2.56 4.25 -5.49
N GLY A 119 3.60 3.84 -6.24
CA GLY A 119 4.99 4.10 -5.83
C GLY A 119 5.54 5.52 -6.04
N THR A 120 4.89 6.38 -6.83
CA THR A 120 5.54 7.60 -7.37
C THR A 120 5.80 8.69 -6.33
N LYS A 121 5.03 8.71 -5.23
CA LYS A 121 5.26 9.61 -4.08
C LYS A 121 6.36 9.13 -3.13
N PHE A 122 6.79 7.87 -3.25
CA PHE A 122 7.67 7.22 -2.28
C PHE A 122 9.11 7.10 -2.75
N VAL A 123 9.32 6.69 -4.00
CA VAL A 123 10.67 6.54 -4.54
C VAL A 123 11.28 7.91 -4.79
N THR A 124 12.53 8.10 -4.35
CA THR A 124 13.26 9.35 -4.55
C THR A 124 13.33 9.70 -6.04
N LYS A 125 12.86 10.90 -6.41
CA LYS A 125 12.74 11.33 -7.81
C LYS A 125 14.07 11.35 -8.58
N SER A 126 15.19 11.48 -7.89
CA SER A 126 16.53 11.51 -8.50
C SER A 126 17.09 10.13 -8.87
N VAL A 127 16.40 9.01 -8.58
CA VAL A 127 16.89 7.66 -8.90
C VAL A 127 17.15 7.51 -10.41
N SER A 128 18.40 7.29 -10.76
CA SER A 128 18.96 7.41 -12.11
C SER A 128 19.71 6.16 -12.58
N SER A 129 19.81 5.14 -11.73
CA SER A 129 20.43 3.85 -12.05
C SER A 129 19.71 2.67 -11.40
N VAL A 130 19.99 1.46 -11.89
CA VAL A 130 19.53 0.20 -11.29
C VAL A 130 20.05 0.05 -9.86
N ASP A 131 21.32 0.39 -9.61
CA ASP A 131 21.93 0.27 -8.29
C ASP A 131 21.27 1.21 -7.25
N GLU A 132 20.90 2.42 -7.67
CA GLU A 132 20.15 3.37 -6.82
C GLU A 132 18.73 2.85 -6.52
N ALA A 133 18.07 2.23 -7.50
CA ALA A 133 16.76 1.60 -7.30
C ALA A 133 16.85 0.37 -6.36
N ASP A 134 17.85 -0.50 -6.56
CA ASP A 134 18.11 -1.65 -5.68
C ASP A 134 18.41 -1.20 -4.25
N THR A 135 19.21 -0.14 -4.09
CA THR A 135 19.49 0.47 -2.79
C THR A 135 18.22 0.98 -2.14
N PHE A 136 17.34 1.67 -2.89
CA PHE A 136 16.05 2.12 -2.38
C PHE A 136 15.19 0.95 -1.89
N ILE A 137 15.01 -0.10 -2.72
CA ILE A 137 14.20 -1.27 -2.38
C ILE A 137 14.78 -1.99 -1.16
N LYS A 138 16.09 -2.20 -1.11
CA LYS A 138 16.78 -2.84 0.00
C LYS A 138 16.68 -2.05 1.30
N ASN A 139 16.60 -0.72 1.24
CA ASN A 139 16.36 0.10 2.42
C ASN A 139 14.95 -0.09 3.00
N GLN A 140 13.97 -0.50 2.17
CA GLN A 140 12.61 -0.80 2.61
C GLN A 140 12.43 -2.27 3.03
N PHE A 141 13.16 -3.19 2.38
CA PHE A 141 13.12 -4.64 2.63
C PHE A 141 14.55 -5.21 2.76
N PRO A 142 15.24 -5.02 3.90
CA PRO A 142 16.64 -5.38 4.10
C PRO A 142 16.94 -6.88 3.94
N ALA A 143 15.93 -7.72 4.17
CA ALA A 143 16.01 -9.17 3.98
C ALA A 143 16.06 -9.59 2.50
N ILE A 144 15.79 -8.68 1.55
CA ILE A 144 15.79 -8.99 0.13
C ILE A 144 17.17 -9.48 -0.34
N THR A 145 17.17 -10.63 -1.01
CA THR A 145 18.39 -11.25 -1.54
C THR A 145 18.78 -10.65 -2.89
N GLN A 146 20.04 -10.80 -3.27
CA GLN A 146 20.52 -10.37 -4.59
C GLN A 146 19.78 -11.09 -5.74
N ALA A 147 19.37 -12.34 -5.53
CA ALA A 147 18.61 -13.09 -6.51
C ALA A 147 17.21 -12.48 -6.74
N HIS A 148 16.54 -12.03 -5.69
CA HIS A 148 15.26 -11.34 -5.81
C HIS A 148 15.41 -9.97 -6.49
N LEU A 149 16.43 -9.18 -6.12
CA LEU A 149 16.73 -7.92 -6.79
C LEU A 149 17.00 -8.13 -8.28
N ALA A 150 17.87 -9.08 -8.65
CA ALA A 150 18.15 -9.39 -10.06
C ALA A 150 16.86 -9.78 -10.83
N ARG A 151 15.95 -10.52 -10.19
CA ARG A 151 14.67 -10.88 -10.79
C ARG A 151 13.75 -9.68 -10.95
N ILE A 152 13.61 -8.83 -9.94
CA ILE A 152 12.85 -7.57 -10.00
C ILE A 152 13.41 -6.69 -11.12
N ASN A 153 14.73 -6.58 -11.23
CA ASN A 153 15.39 -5.76 -12.25
C ASN A 153 15.08 -6.25 -13.65
N SER A 154 15.06 -7.57 -13.86
CA SER A 154 14.65 -8.18 -15.14
C SER A 154 13.18 -7.91 -15.51
N ILE A 155 12.33 -7.58 -14.53
CA ILE A 155 10.90 -7.35 -14.72
C ILE A 155 10.59 -5.87 -14.90
N TYR A 156 11.24 -4.98 -14.14
CA TYR A 156 10.89 -3.56 -14.05
C TYR A 156 11.99 -2.61 -14.53
N LEU A 157 13.25 -2.92 -14.25
CA LEU A 157 14.36 -1.98 -14.42
C LEU A 157 15.09 -2.20 -15.75
N THR A 158 14.34 -2.49 -16.82
CA THR A 158 14.88 -2.62 -18.17
C THR A 158 14.87 -1.25 -18.87
N PRO A 159 15.84 -0.91 -19.74
CA PRO A 159 15.92 0.41 -20.37
C PRO A 159 14.65 0.84 -21.12
N ASN A 160 13.91 -0.10 -21.72
CA ASN A 160 12.64 0.16 -22.40
C ASN A 160 11.46 0.52 -21.47
N GLN A 161 11.63 0.43 -20.15
CA GLN A 161 10.63 0.86 -19.15
C GLN A 161 10.92 2.23 -18.56
N THR A 162 12.08 2.81 -18.89
CA THR A 162 12.41 4.18 -18.51
C THR A 162 11.51 5.17 -19.23
N GLN A 163 11.18 6.27 -18.54
CA GLN A 163 10.35 7.36 -19.06
C GLN A 163 10.95 8.68 -18.56
N GLU A 164 11.04 9.67 -19.44
CA GLU A 164 11.57 10.99 -19.09
C GLU A 164 10.49 11.87 -18.48
N PHE A 165 10.79 12.45 -17.32
CA PHE A 165 9.94 13.42 -16.65
C PHE A 165 10.76 14.59 -16.09
N PRO A 166 10.18 15.78 -15.92
CA PRO A 166 10.89 16.93 -15.37
C PRO A 166 11.53 16.63 -13.99
N GLY A 167 12.85 16.76 -13.93
CA GLY A 167 13.65 16.55 -12.72
C GLY A 167 13.71 15.10 -12.23
N ALA A 168 13.31 14.12 -13.05
CA ALA A 168 13.38 12.71 -12.70
C ALA A 168 14.66 12.05 -13.25
N GLY A 169 15.26 11.18 -12.45
CA GLY A 169 16.24 10.22 -12.96
C GLY A 169 15.53 9.14 -13.80
N SER A 170 16.26 8.56 -14.75
CA SER A 170 15.71 7.61 -15.74
C SER A 170 15.08 6.36 -15.13
N TYR A 171 15.51 5.94 -13.94
CA TYR A 171 15.02 4.76 -13.25
C TYR A 171 14.00 5.05 -12.15
N TRP A 172 13.66 6.31 -11.88
CA TRP A 172 12.68 6.67 -10.86
C TRP A 172 11.31 6.05 -11.15
N ARG A 173 10.81 6.19 -12.38
CA ARG A 173 9.50 5.66 -12.78
C ARG A 173 9.42 4.13 -12.70
N PRO A 174 10.33 3.35 -13.30
CA PRO A 174 10.28 1.90 -13.18
C PRO A 174 10.52 1.40 -11.74
N ALA A 175 11.38 2.05 -10.96
CA ALA A 175 11.53 1.74 -9.54
C ALA A 175 10.25 2.03 -8.74
N SER A 176 9.54 3.11 -9.06
CA SER A 176 8.22 3.42 -8.48
C SER A 176 7.18 2.36 -8.84
N THR A 177 7.16 1.87 -10.08
CA THR A 177 6.28 0.76 -10.47
C THR A 177 6.58 -0.51 -9.68
N ALA A 178 7.86 -0.88 -9.55
CA ALA A 178 8.27 -2.05 -8.75
C ALA A 178 7.85 -1.90 -7.29
N TYR A 179 8.15 -0.76 -6.66
CA TYR A 179 7.81 -0.51 -5.27
C TYR A 179 6.30 -0.48 -5.03
N GLY A 180 5.55 0.19 -5.90
CA GLY A 180 4.08 0.25 -5.82
C GLY A 180 3.43 -1.13 -5.89
N GLU A 181 3.92 -2.00 -6.78
CA GLU A 181 3.42 -3.38 -6.86
C GLU A 181 3.85 -4.25 -5.66
N ILE A 182 5.07 -4.11 -5.15
CA ILE A 182 5.55 -4.86 -3.97
C ILE A 182 4.76 -4.46 -2.70
N ARG A 183 4.57 -3.16 -2.49
CA ARG A 183 4.08 -2.60 -1.22
C ARG A 183 2.56 -2.47 -1.15
N TYR A 184 1.89 -2.28 -2.29
CA TYR A 184 0.45 -1.95 -2.32
C TYR A 184 -0.36 -2.87 -3.26
N ILE A 185 -0.13 -2.78 -4.58
CA ILE A 185 -1.04 -3.35 -5.59
C ILE A 185 -1.14 -4.87 -5.53
N CYS A 186 0.01 -5.58 -5.50
CA CYS A 186 -0.01 -7.04 -5.49
C CYS A 186 -0.59 -7.62 -4.18
N PRO A 187 -0.32 -7.05 -2.99
CA PRO A 187 -1.07 -7.42 -1.80
C PRO A 187 -2.59 -7.28 -1.95
N GLY A 188 -3.10 -6.20 -2.54
CA GLY A 188 -4.55 -6.02 -2.76
C GLY A 188 -5.15 -7.07 -3.70
N ILE A 189 -4.44 -7.40 -4.79
CA ILE A 189 -4.81 -8.46 -5.73
C ILE A 189 -4.84 -9.83 -5.04
N ASP A 190 -3.84 -10.11 -4.20
CA ASP A 190 -3.72 -11.37 -3.48
C ASP A 190 -4.84 -11.52 -2.44
N LEU A 191 -5.05 -10.50 -1.59
CA LEU A 191 -6.13 -10.49 -0.61
C LEU A 191 -7.51 -10.63 -1.28
N SER A 192 -7.75 -9.93 -2.39
CA SER A 192 -9.01 -10.08 -3.14
C SER A 192 -9.24 -11.53 -3.60
N SER A 193 -8.17 -12.22 -4.00
CA SER A 193 -8.21 -13.63 -4.40
C SER A 193 -8.46 -14.57 -3.21
N ILE A 194 -7.85 -14.30 -2.06
CA ILE A 194 -8.04 -15.06 -0.82
C ILE A 194 -9.49 -14.95 -0.33
N TYR A 195 -10.07 -13.75 -0.29
CA TYR A 195 -11.48 -13.57 0.11
C TYR A 195 -12.45 -14.24 -0.86
N ALA A 196 -12.21 -14.12 -2.17
CA ALA A 196 -13.04 -14.79 -3.16
C ALA A 196 -12.97 -16.32 -3.04
N ALA A 197 -11.77 -16.89 -2.78
CA ALA A 197 -11.60 -18.32 -2.55
C ALA A 197 -12.30 -18.79 -1.26
N ALA A 198 -12.36 -17.94 -0.23
CA ALA A 198 -13.11 -18.19 1.00
C ALA A 198 -14.64 -18.03 0.84
N GLY A 199 -15.14 -17.71 -0.35
CA GLY A 199 -16.58 -17.51 -0.60
C GLY A 199 -17.14 -16.22 -0.02
N VAL A 200 -16.29 -15.26 0.32
CA VAL A 200 -16.67 -13.98 0.92
C VAL A 200 -16.75 -12.91 -0.18
N PRO A 201 -17.79 -12.06 -0.21
CA PRO A 201 -17.87 -10.97 -1.19
C PRO A 201 -16.63 -10.07 -1.10
N SER A 202 -15.93 -9.95 -2.23
CA SER A 202 -14.75 -9.09 -2.37
C SER A 202 -14.89 -8.28 -3.65
N TRP A 203 -14.69 -6.98 -3.52
CA TRP A 203 -14.67 -6.03 -4.62
C TRP A 203 -13.27 -5.41 -4.71
N ASN A 204 -12.73 -5.33 -5.92
CA ASN A 204 -11.46 -4.67 -6.17
C ASN A 204 -11.65 -3.45 -7.09
N TYR A 205 -10.94 -2.35 -6.85
CA TYR A 205 -10.88 -1.21 -7.77
C TYR A 205 -9.45 -0.89 -8.21
N HIS A 206 -9.36 -0.25 -9.38
CA HIS A 206 -8.16 0.36 -9.92
C HIS A 206 -8.48 1.82 -10.23
N TYR A 207 -7.93 2.72 -9.42
CA TYR A 207 -8.12 4.14 -9.60
C TYR A 207 -7.09 4.69 -10.60
N ALA A 208 -7.59 5.35 -11.64
CA ALA A 208 -6.83 5.74 -12.82
C ALA A 208 -7.30 7.11 -13.37
N VAL A 209 -7.82 7.96 -12.48
CA VAL A 209 -8.15 9.34 -12.81
C VAL A 209 -6.88 10.12 -13.07
N GLN A 210 -6.84 10.81 -14.21
CA GLN A 210 -5.66 11.54 -14.66
C GLN A 210 -5.84 13.02 -14.35
N ASP A 211 -4.87 13.61 -13.66
CA ASP A 211 -4.75 15.05 -13.47
C ASP A 211 -3.64 15.60 -14.38
N PRO A 212 -3.88 16.69 -15.13
CA PRO A 212 -2.87 17.23 -16.06
C PRO A 212 -1.52 17.58 -15.43
N ASP A 213 -1.49 18.03 -14.17
CA ASP A 213 -0.26 18.43 -13.50
C ASP A 213 0.50 17.20 -12.96
N ASP A 214 -0.21 16.21 -12.45
CA ASP A 214 0.38 14.93 -12.03
C ASP A 214 0.93 14.13 -13.22
N GLU A 215 0.23 14.10 -14.35
CA GLU A 215 0.72 13.49 -15.59
C GLU A 215 1.97 14.20 -16.11
N ARG A 216 1.96 15.54 -16.15
CA ARG A 216 3.12 16.33 -16.59
C ARG A 216 4.34 16.16 -15.69
N SER A 217 4.13 16.01 -14.38
CA SER A 217 5.22 15.82 -13.41
C SER A 217 5.76 14.38 -13.38
N GLY A 218 5.02 13.42 -13.95
CA GLY A 218 5.30 11.99 -13.95
C GLY A 218 4.74 11.21 -12.76
N LEU A 219 4.00 11.86 -11.86
CA LEU A 219 3.35 11.20 -10.74
C LEU A 219 2.20 10.29 -11.20
N GLY A 220 1.52 10.66 -12.29
CA GLY A 220 0.40 9.92 -12.87
C GLY A 220 -0.84 9.93 -11.98
N THR A 221 -1.32 8.77 -11.55
CA THR A 221 -2.35 8.65 -10.50
C THR A 221 -1.67 8.16 -9.21
N PRO A 222 -1.17 9.06 -8.35
CA PRO A 222 -0.31 8.69 -7.23
C PRO A 222 -1.10 8.22 -6.00
N HIS A 223 -0.43 7.51 -5.08
CA HIS A 223 -0.98 6.99 -3.83
C HIS A 223 -1.98 7.93 -3.11
N THR A 224 -3.13 7.36 -2.77
CA THR A 224 -4.29 7.92 -2.06
C THR A 224 -4.89 9.16 -2.70
N ILE A 225 -4.75 9.34 -4.01
CA ILE A 225 -5.30 10.53 -4.67
C ILE A 225 -6.84 10.45 -4.77
N GLU A 226 -7.40 9.24 -4.75
CA GLU A 226 -8.83 8.96 -4.73
C GLU A 226 -9.53 9.36 -3.43
N ALA A 227 -8.78 9.58 -2.33
CA ALA A 227 -9.31 10.13 -1.08
C ALA A 227 -10.14 11.41 -1.32
N ASN A 228 -9.71 12.23 -2.28
CA ASN A 228 -10.42 13.45 -2.70
C ASN A 228 -11.79 13.16 -3.30
N ALA A 229 -11.95 12.03 -4.00
CA ALA A 229 -13.23 11.58 -4.54
C ALA A 229 -14.09 10.88 -3.48
N ILE A 230 -13.49 10.11 -2.57
CA ILE A 230 -14.21 9.38 -1.51
C ILE A 230 -14.80 10.36 -0.51
N TRP A 231 -13.98 11.23 0.08
CA TRP A 231 -14.38 12.12 1.17
C TRP A 231 -14.90 13.48 0.69
N GLY A 232 -14.59 13.82 -0.56
CA GLY A 232 -14.86 15.13 -1.13
C GLY A 232 -13.71 16.13 -0.84
N PRO A 233 -13.43 17.08 -1.75
CA PRO A 233 -12.27 17.98 -1.66
C PRO A 233 -12.18 18.85 -0.40
N ALA A 234 -13.30 19.08 0.28
CA ALA A 234 -13.35 19.88 1.50
C ALA A 234 -12.91 19.11 2.77
N ASN A 235 -12.74 17.78 2.68
CA ASN A 235 -12.61 16.91 3.86
C ASN A 235 -11.27 16.14 3.94
N THR A 236 -10.31 16.42 3.06
CA THR A 236 -9.03 15.68 3.01
C THR A 236 -7.86 16.38 3.73
N GLY A 237 -8.01 17.66 4.09
CA GLY A 237 -7.00 18.38 4.88
C GLY A 237 -5.69 18.71 4.13
N HIS A 238 -5.67 18.53 2.81
CA HIS A 238 -4.54 18.86 1.94
C HIS A 238 -5.01 19.53 0.64
N GLU A 239 -4.06 20.00 -0.17
CA GLU A 239 -4.36 20.56 -1.49
C GLU A 239 -4.96 19.49 -2.41
N VAL A 240 -6.02 19.85 -3.12
CA VAL A 240 -6.75 18.95 -4.01
C VAL A 240 -6.45 19.35 -5.45
N PRO A 241 -6.16 18.41 -6.37
CA PRO A 241 -5.89 18.76 -7.75
C PRO A 241 -7.06 19.52 -8.37
N ALA A 242 -6.75 20.59 -9.11
CA ALA A 242 -7.76 21.49 -9.67
C ALA A 242 -8.74 20.78 -10.62
N SER A 243 -8.33 19.66 -11.22
CA SER A 243 -9.19 18.83 -12.05
C SER A 243 -10.42 18.29 -11.30
N TYR A 244 -10.35 18.03 -9.99
CA TYR A 244 -11.49 17.55 -9.19
C TYR A 244 -12.62 18.57 -9.05
N TYR A 245 -12.36 19.85 -9.35
CA TYR A 245 -13.37 20.89 -9.42
C TYR A 245 -13.84 21.18 -10.85
N THR A 246 -13.22 20.54 -11.85
CA THR A 246 -13.45 20.80 -13.26
C THR A 246 -13.62 19.49 -14.03
N THR A 247 -12.60 19.05 -14.77
CA THR A 247 -12.69 17.89 -15.68
C THR A 247 -12.98 16.59 -14.96
N ASN A 248 -12.45 16.38 -13.75
CA ASN A 248 -12.64 15.18 -12.94
C ASN A 248 -13.76 15.31 -11.92
N ALA A 249 -14.56 16.38 -11.92
CA ALA A 249 -15.59 16.60 -10.91
C ALA A 249 -16.65 15.47 -10.87
N GLY A 250 -16.91 14.82 -12.00
CA GLY A 250 -17.84 13.70 -12.11
C GLY A 250 -17.40 12.43 -11.36
N ILE A 251 -16.12 12.28 -11.00
CA ILE A 251 -15.66 11.09 -10.28
C ILE A 251 -16.10 11.08 -8.80
N MET A 252 -16.29 12.26 -8.20
CA MET A 252 -16.68 12.39 -6.79
C MET A 252 -18.02 11.74 -6.48
N PRO A 253 -19.15 12.08 -7.16
CA PRO A 253 -20.43 11.42 -6.89
C PRO A 253 -20.42 9.92 -7.22
N LEU A 254 -19.56 9.48 -8.15
CA LEU A 254 -19.38 8.07 -8.49
C LEU A 254 -18.72 7.29 -7.34
N MET A 255 -17.60 7.80 -6.83
CA MET A 255 -16.89 7.20 -5.69
C MET A 255 -17.73 7.25 -4.42
N GLN A 256 -18.30 8.41 -4.08
CA GLN A 256 -19.20 8.55 -2.93
C GLN A 256 -20.41 7.62 -3.02
N GLY A 257 -20.96 7.40 -4.20
CA GLY A 257 -22.05 6.46 -4.44
C GLY A 257 -21.69 5.02 -4.06
N TYR A 258 -20.53 4.52 -4.55
CA TYR A 258 -20.08 3.17 -4.20
C TYR A 258 -19.72 3.04 -2.71
N TRP A 259 -18.97 3.99 -2.14
CA TRP A 259 -18.50 3.91 -0.76
C TRP A 259 -19.66 4.03 0.23
N SER A 260 -20.58 4.97 0.04
CA SER A 260 -21.77 5.09 0.91
C SER A 260 -22.71 3.90 0.77
N SER A 261 -22.82 3.31 -0.43
CA SER A 261 -23.57 2.06 -0.62
C SER A 261 -22.94 0.93 0.20
N PHE A 262 -21.63 0.72 0.09
CA PHE A 262 -20.93 -0.33 0.84
C PHE A 262 -21.03 -0.10 2.36
N ILE A 263 -20.81 1.12 2.84
CA ILE A 263 -20.93 1.45 4.27
C ILE A 263 -22.34 1.14 4.80
N THR A 264 -23.39 1.41 4.02
CA THR A 264 -24.78 1.28 4.51
C THR A 264 -25.45 -0.04 4.16
N SER A 265 -24.84 -0.89 3.33
CA SER A 265 -25.45 -2.14 2.87
C SER A 265 -24.50 -3.32 2.66
N LEU A 266 -23.19 -3.12 2.88
CA LEU A 266 -22.12 -4.10 2.63
C LEU A 266 -22.02 -4.58 1.16
N ASP A 267 -22.63 -3.82 0.25
CA ASP A 267 -22.55 -3.99 -1.21
C ASP A 267 -22.38 -2.61 -1.86
N PRO A 268 -21.35 -2.36 -2.68
CA PRO A 268 -21.16 -1.08 -3.32
C PRO A 268 -22.27 -0.76 -4.34
N ASN A 269 -23.13 -1.71 -4.72
CA ASN A 269 -24.11 -1.55 -5.79
C ASN A 269 -25.52 -1.16 -5.35
N THR A 270 -25.90 -1.39 -4.10
CA THR A 270 -27.29 -1.18 -3.62
C THR A 270 -27.77 0.25 -3.78
N LYS A 271 -26.88 1.23 -3.55
CA LYS A 271 -27.16 2.68 -3.60
C LYS A 271 -26.14 3.43 -4.47
N ARG A 272 -25.46 2.72 -5.37
CA ARG A 272 -24.54 3.36 -6.33
C ARG A 272 -25.27 4.42 -7.15
N LEU A 273 -24.52 5.37 -7.69
CA LEU A 273 -25.05 6.34 -8.63
C LEU A 273 -25.74 5.59 -9.80
N PRO A 274 -27.00 5.89 -10.17
CA PRO A 274 -27.73 5.09 -11.16
C PRO A 274 -27.05 4.99 -12.53
N SER A 275 -26.26 6.00 -12.92
CA SER A 275 -25.49 6.01 -14.17
C SER A 275 -24.15 5.28 -14.10
N SER A 276 -23.69 4.87 -12.92
CA SER A 276 -22.43 4.14 -12.79
C SER A 276 -22.58 2.72 -13.36
N PRO A 277 -21.49 2.01 -13.71
CA PRO A 277 -21.53 0.58 -14.05
C PRO A 277 -21.71 -0.29 -12.80
N LYS A 278 -22.13 -1.54 -12.96
CA LYS A 278 -22.20 -2.46 -11.83
C LYS A 278 -20.76 -2.87 -11.46
N TRP A 279 -20.42 -2.80 -10.19
CA TRP A 279 -19.16 -3.27 -9.65
C TRP A 279 -19.30 -4.74 -9.26
N GLU A 280 -18.87 -5.62 -10.15
CA GLU A 280 -18.90 -7.06 -9.90
C GLU A 280 -17.80 -7.47 -8.91
N THR A 281 -18.05 -8.53 -8.15
CA THR A 281 -17.07 -9.09 -7.22
C THR A 281 -15.89 -9.72 -7.95
N TRP A 282 -14.72 -9.75 -7.30
CA TRP A 282 -13.45 -10.27 -7.81
C TRP A 282 -13.54 -11.66 -8.45
N GLY A 283 -14.30 -12.57 -7.84
CA GLY A 283 -14.42 -13.97 -8.26
C GLY A 283 -15.32 -14.24 -9.46
N GLN A 284 -16.04 -13.25 -10.01
CA GLN A 284 -16.94 -13.48 -11.16
C GLN A 284 -16.19 -13.60 -12.49
N GLY A 285 -16.80 -14.28 -13.48
CA GLY A 285 -16.30 -14.32 -14.87
C GLY A 285 -15.41 -15.51 -15.26
N GLY A 286 -15.60 -16.69 -14.65
CA GLY A 286 -14.98 -17.97 -15.07
C GLY A 286 -13.49 -18.14 -14.72
N ASN A 287 -12.73 -17.05 -14.59
CA ASN A 287 -11.30 -17.05 -14.22
C ASN A 287 -10.94 -16.06 -13.09
N GLY A 288 -11.90 -15.33 -12.50
CA GLY A 288 -11.67 -14.29 -11.48
C GLY A 288 -10.92 -13.05 -12.01
N TYR A 289 -10.27 -12.31 -11.11
CA TYR A 289 -9.47 -11.11 -11.40
C TYR A 289 -10.25 -9.95 -12.06
N GLN A 290 -11.56 -9.86 -11.79
CA GLN A 290 -12.35 -8.71 -12.23
C GLN A 290 -12.26 -7.59 -11.19
N ARG A 291 -12.04 -6.36 -11.66
CA ARG A 291 -12.07 -5.15 -10.83
C ARG A 291 -12.74 -4.01 -11.56
N ILE A 292 -13.23 -3.01 -10.82
CA ILE A 292 -13.72 -1.79 -11.45
C ILE A 292 -12.54 -0.87 -11.78
N PHE A 293 -12.40 -0.52 -13.05
CA PHE A 293 -11.52 0.54 -13.52
C PHE A 293 -12.21 1.87 -13.33
N ILE A 294 -11.59 2.77 -12.57
CA ILE A 294 -12.17 4.07 -12.20
C ILE A 294 -11.36 5.18 -12.87
N ARG A 295 -11.95 5.74 -13.92
CA ARG A 295 -11.44 6.91 -14.64
C ARG A 295 -12.63 7.75 -15.07
N THR A 296 -12.48 9.06 -15.02
CA THR A 296 -13.47 10.03 -15.50
C THR A 296 -13.93 9.65 -16.91
N ASP A 297 -15.25 9.55 -17.10
CA ASP A 297 -15.92 9.17 -18.36
C ASP A 297 -15.59 7.78 -18.94
N GLU A 298 -14.75 6.98 -18.29
CA GLU A 298 -14.29 5.67 -18.76
C GLU A 298 -14.50 4.53 -17.74
N THR A 299 -15.24 4.79 -16.67
CA THR A 299 -15.42 3.81 -15.57
C THR A 299 -16.16 2.56 -16.06
N ARG A 300 -15.56 1.38 -15.85
CA ARG A 300 -16.06 0.08 -16.33
C ARG A 300 -15.45 -1.08 -15.55
N MET A 301 -15.97 -2.30 -15.71
CA MET A 301 -15.26 -3.49 -15.26
C MET A 301 -14.07 -3.77 -16.19
N GLU A 302 -12.95 -4.21 -15.61
CA GLU A 302 -11.80 -4.72 -16.33
C GLU A 302 -11.26 -6.02 -15.71
N THR A 303 -10.53 -6.77 -16.51
CA THR A 303 -9.75 -7.91 -16.01
C THR A 303 -8.32 -7.45 -15.74
N VAL A 304 -7.76 -7.79 -14.58
CA VAL A 304 -6.35 -7.50 -14.28
C VAL A 304 -5.45 -8.07 -15.39
N PRO A 305 -4.61 -7.24 -16.04
CA PRO A 305 -3.80 -7.69 -17.17
C PRO A 305 -2.90 -8.88 -16.82
N GLN A 306 -2.74 -9.84 -17.75
CA GLN A 306 -1.91 -11.03 -17.53
C GLN A 306 -0.48 -10.68 -17.09
N GLY A 307 0.10 -9.61 -17.64
CA GLY A 307 1.42 -9.12 -17.25
C GLY A 307 1.49 -8.77 -15.76
N GLN A 308 0.51 -8.01 -15.25
CA GLN A 308 0.41 -7.65 -13.84
C GLN A 308 0.18 -8.89 -12.96
N ARG A 309 -0.71 -9.80 -13.38
CA ARG A 309 -0.92 -11.07 -12.66
C ARG A 309 0.37 -11.89 -12.52
N ASN A 310 1.18 -11.97 -13.58
CA ASN A 310 2.46 -12.69 -13.56
C ASN A 310 3.47 -12.03 -12.62
N ARG A 311 3.54 -10.69 -12.62
CA ARG A 311 4.41 -9.95 -11.71
C ARG A 311 3.97 -10.12 -10.26
N CYS A 312 2.69 -9.94 -9.97
CA CYS A 312 2.15 -10.13 -8.63
C CYS A 312 2.30 -11.57 -8.13
N LYS A 313 2.12 -12.57 -8.98
CA LYS A 313 2.41 -13.96 -8.60
C LYS A 313 3.85 -14.13 -8.09
N TYR A 314 4.83 -13.51 -8.75
CA TYR A 314 6.21 -13.54 -8.27
C TYR A 314 6.39 -12.74 -6.98
N LEU A 315 5.90 -11.50 -6.94
CA LEU A 315 6.08 -10.62 -5.77
C LEU A 315 5.43 -11.18 -4.51
N THR A 316 4.20 -11.71 -4.60
CA THR A 316 3.52 -12.39 -3.49
C THR A 316 4.29 -13.65 -3.06
N SER A 317 4.86 -14.41 -4.00
CA SER A 317 5.61 -15.64 -3.65
C SER A 317 6.87 -15.40 -2.81
N ILE A 318 7.39 -14.17 -2.80
CA ILE A 318 8.56 -13.77 -2.02
C ILE A 318 8.18 -12.89 -0.81
N GLY A 319 6.89 -12.67 -0.54
CA GLY A 319 6.43 -11.75 0.50
C GLY A 319 6.97 -12.10 1.89
N LEU A 320 7.02 -13.39 2.23
CA LEU A 320 7.61 -13.86 3.49
C LEU A 320 9.13 -13.67 3.55
N ASP A 321 9.84 -13.80 2.41
CA ASP A 321 11.28 -13.50 2.32
C ASP A 321 11.55 -11.99 2.53
N LEU A 322 10.58 -11.15 2.16
CA LEU A 322 10.58 -9.71 2.42
C LEU A 322 10.03 -9.32 3.79
N LYS A 323 9.61 -10.32 4.60
CA LYS A 323 9.02 -10.14 5.94
C LYS A 323 7.69 -9.37 5.94
N GLN A 324 6.80 -9.66 4.99
CA GLN A 324 5.49 -9.00 4.84
C GLN A 324 4.33 -9.86 5.36
#